data_AF-A0AAW2M6G6-F1
#
_entry.id   AF-A0AAW2M6G6-F1
#
_cell.length_a   1.000
_cell.length_b   1.000
_cell.length_c   1.000
_cell.angle_alpha   90.00
_cell.angle_beta   90.00
_cell.angle_gamma   90.00
#
_symmetry.space_group_name_H-M   'P 1'
#
loop_
_entity.id
_entity.type
_entity.pdbx_description
1 polymer ?
#
loop_
_entity_poly.entity_id
_entity_poly.type
_entity_poly.pdbx_seq_one_letter_code
_entity_poly.pdbx_strand_id
1 'polypeptide(L)'
;TARTSLVITIGPSPRHRGETSSTIMFGQRAMKVENMVKIKEEFDYKSLSRRLEIQLDKLIAEHERQQNAFQDEIERMALEAQKRISEVELSYADALEKEKLRCQKDYLESVKRLEEQWKEKQEKHGHGKVKLGQSDDGIDQKSNGVPPVLFAPGEVAAIKQKLQNEILLRKAADAEIDNLKSQLIHWKQTETARNAELLKLRKMLEDEACQKAKLEEEIEMLQSQLLQISFEADESRRNLDRGMGGNTPSSMDSLMPEVKHQQLRDSGDGEKASVVKLFEQVGLHKILSLLESEDADVRIHAVKVVANLAAEESNQEKIVEAGGLTSLLTLLKSSNDEIVHRVAAGAIANLAMNETNQELIMSQGGISLLSLTAAKAQDPQTLRMVAGAIANLCGNDKLQAKLRAEGGVRALLGMVGCRHPDVLAQVARGIANFAKCESRASSQGTKSGRSVLIEDGALPWIVQNANNEASPIRRHIELALCHLAQHEINAKEMINGGALWELVRISRDCSREDIRTLALRILKYSPSFQAELKRLRVDYG
;
A
#
# COMPACT_ATOMS: atom_id res chain seq x y z
N THR A 1 3.96 49.35 -12.21
CA THR A 1 4.78 50.27 -11.39
C THR A 1 3.98 50.67 -10.16
N ALA A 2 4.35 50.18 -8.97
CA ALA A 2 3.70 50.61 -7.73
C ALA A 2 4.26 52.00 -7.35
N ARG A 3 3.42 53.05 -7.37
CA ARG A 3 3.82 54.40 -6.94
C ARG A 3 3.64 54.51 -5.43
N THR A 4 4.74 54.65 -4.71
CA THR A 4 4.71 54.97 -3.28
C THR A 4 4.81 56.48 -3.13
N SER A 5 3.83 57.10 -2.48
CA SER A 5 3.82 58.56 -2.23
C SER A 5 4.06 58.81 -0.75
N LEU A 6 5.02 59.68 -0.43
CA LEU A 6 5.32 60.12 0.94
C LEU A 6 4.96 61.60 1.06
N VAL A 7 4.05 61.93 1.98
CA VAL A 7 3.67 63.32 2.29
C VAL A 7 4.34 63.73 3.59
N ILE A 8 5.13 64.81 3.54
CA ILE A 8 5.82 65.36 4.72
C ILE A 8 5.27 66.75 4.99
N THR A 9 4.56 66.90 6.10
CA THR A 9 4.03 68.19 6.57
C THR A 9 5.02 68.85 7.53
N ILE A 10 5.40 70.09 7.23
CA ILE A 10 6.36 70.87 8.02
C ILE A 10 5.67 72.12 8.54
N GLY A 11 5.62 72.28 9.87
CA GLY A 11 5.10 73.48 10.51
C GLY A 11 6.19 74.56 10.64
N PRO A 12 5.92 75.84 10.29
CA PRO A 12 6.90 76.90 10.38
C PRO A 12 6.98 77.44 11.82
N SER A 13 7.74 76.77 12.68
CA SER A 13 8.03 77.29 14.03
C SER A 13 9.46 77.86 14.08
N PRO A 14 9.63 79.18 14.27
CA PRO A 14 10.96 79.81 14.42
C PRO A 14 11.74 79.29 15.63
N ARG A 15 11.05 78.73 16.63
CA ARG A 15 11.63 78.27 17.90
C ARG A 15 12.27 76.88 17.80
N HIS A 16 11.93 76.09 16.79
CA HIS A 16 12.40 74.71 16.61
C HIS A 16 13.08 74.50 15.25
N ARG A 17 13.93 75.48 14.86
CA ARG A 17 14.63 75.49 13.57
C ARG A 17 15.42 74.21 13.31
N GLY A 18 15.99 73.60 14.35
CA GLY A 18 16.73 72.34 14.26
C GLY A 18 15.85 71.15 13.85
N GLU A 19 14.66 71.01 14.43
CA GLU A 19 13.71 69.95 14.05
C GLU A 19 13.16 70.19 12.64
N THR A 20 12.74 71.42 12.32
CA THR A 20 12.28 71.79 10.97
C THR A 20 13.33 71.47 9.91
N SER A 21 14.59 71.83 10.15
CA SER A 21 15.70 71.52 9.25
C SER A 21 15.93 70.02 9.14
N SER A 22 15.83 69.27 10.24
CA SER A 22 16.01 67.81 10.25
C SER A 22 14.91 67.09 9.48
N THR A 23 13.66 67.52 9.58
CA THR A 23 12.51 66.97 8.83
C THR A 23 12.62 67.26 7.34
N ILE A 24 13.08 68.47 6.96
CA ILE A 24 13.37 68.81 5.56
C ILE A 24 14.49 67.93 5.00
N MET A 25 15.59 67.79 5.75
CA MET A 25 16.73 66.97 5.34
C MET A 25 16.36 65.48 5.25
N PHE A 26 15.45 65.00 6.11
CA PHE A 26 14.89 63.65 6.00
C PHE A 26 14.09 63.49 4.70
N GLY A 27 13.20 64.44 4.37
CA GLY A 27 12.45 64.43 3.12
C GLY A 27 13.35 64.45 1.89
N GLN A 28 14.38 65.30 1.88
CA GLN A 28 15.36 65.37 0.79
C GLN A 28 16.18 64.09 0.65
N ARG A 29 16.52 63.41 1.76
CA ARG A 29 17.19 62.09 1.71
C ARG A 29 16.25 61.01 1.19
N ALA A 30 15.01 60.97 1.67
CA ALA A 30 14.00 59.99 1.24
C ALA A 30 13.68 60.13 -0.26
N MET A 31 13.69 61.34 -0.81
CA MET A 31 13.54 61.58 -2.26
C MET A 31 14.70 61.04 -3.10
N LYS A 32 15.87 60.80 -2.52
CA LYS A 32 17.05 60.21 -3.19
C LYS A 32 17.14 58.69 -3.02
N VAL A 33 16.24 58.08 -2.26
CA VAL A 33 16.19 56.62 -2.12
C VAL A 33 15.48 56.06 -3.35
N GLU A 34 16.28 55.58 -4.31
CA GLU A 34 15.76 54.69 -5.34
C GLU A 34 15.48 53.32 -4.71
N ASN A 35 14.21 52.91 -4.70
CA ASN A 35 13.86 51.52 -4.42
C ASN A 35 14.32 50.67 -5.60
N MET A 36 15.55 50.17 -5.54
CA MET A 36 15.97 49.09 -6.40
C MET A 36 15.22 47.83 -5.99
N VAL A 37 14.32 47.35 -6.85
CA VAL A 37 13.88 45.96 -6.77
C VAL A 37 15.15 45.13 -6.98
N LYS A 38 15.71 44.56 -5.90
CA LYS A 38 16.64 43.44 -6.04
C LYS A 38 15.82 42.27 -6.53
N ILE A 39 15.63 42.19 -7.84
CA ILE A 39 15.36 40.92 -8.50
C ILE A 39 16.58 40.08 -8.11
N LYS A 40 16.37 39.05 -7.28
CA LYS A 40 17.38 38.02 -7.06
C LYS A 40 17.90 37.64 -8.44
N GLU A 41 19.21 37.78 -8.63
CA GLU A 41 19.92 37.40 -9.85
C GLU A 41 19.26 36.18 -10.46
N GLU A 42 18.91 36.33 -11.74
CA GLU A 42 18.25 35.36 -12.59
C GLU A 42 18.57 33.92 -12.14
N PHE A 43 17.59 33.25 -11.54
CA PHE A 43 17.63 31.79 -11.50
C PHE A 43 17.69 31.40 -12.98
N ASP A 44 18.85 30.93 -13.45
CA ASP A 44 18.99 30.47 -14.82
C ASP A 44 18.14 29.21 -14.95
N TYR A 45 16.86 29.42 -15.26
CA TYR A 45 15.85 28.38 -15.44
C TYR A 45 16.28 27.40 -16.52
N LYS A 46 17.12 27.83 -17.47
CA LYS A 46 17.69 26.96 -18.49
C LYS A 46 18.73 26.02 -17.89
N SER A 47 19.60 26.52 -17.02
CA SER A 47 20.55 25.67 -16.26
C SER A 47 19.86 24.77 -15.24
N LEU A 48 18.77 25.24 -14.60
CA LEU A 48 17.97 24.42 -13.69
C LEU A 48 17.20 23.33 -14.44
N SER A 49 16.52 23.67 -15.55
CA SER A 49 15.82 22.71 -16.42
C SER A 49 16.78 21.64 -16.91
N ARG A 50 17.94 22.04 -17.43
CA ARG A 50 18.96 21.11 -17.90
C ARG A 50 19.48 20.19 -16.79
N ARG A 51 19.57 20.68 -15.55
CA ARG A 51 19.96 19.86 -14.38
C ARG A 51 18.87 18.87 -14.01
N LEU A 52 17.61 19.28 -14.06
CA LEU A 52 16.46 18.43 -13.78
C LEU A 52 16.26 17.37 -14.87
N GLU A 53 16.45 17.72 -16.15
CA GLU A 53 16.48 16.80 -17.28
C GLU A 53 17.55 15.72 -17.09
N ILE A 54 18.79 16.11 -16.75
CA ILE A 54 19.87 15.15 -16.45
C ILE A 54 19.53 14.25 -15.25
N GLN A 55 18.81 14.76 -14.25
CA GLN A 55 18.36 13.94 -13.11
C GLN A 55 17.22 12.99 -13.49
N LEU A 56 16.30 13.44 -14.34
CA LEU A 56 15.22 12.63 -14.86
C LEU A 56 15.74 11.50 -15.74
N ASP A 57 16.67 11.78 -16.66
CA ASP A 57 17.31 10.77 -17.52
C ASP A 57 18.05 9.71 -16.69
N LYS A 58 18.71 10.12 -15.60
CA LYS A 58 19.36 9.19 -14.67
C LYS A 58 18.35 8.30 -13.93
N LEU A 59 17.21 8.87 -13.52
CA LEU A 59 16.15 8.11 -12.87
C LEU A 59 15.47 7.13 -13.83
N ILE A 60 15.24 7.54 -15.08
CA ILE A 60 14.68 6.68 -16.13
C ILE A 60 15.65 5.52 -16.39
N ALA A 61 16.93 5.80 -16.62
CA ALA A 61 17.93 4.77 -16.86
C ALA A 61 18.09 3.80 -15.68
N GLU A 62 18.00 4.29 -14.44
CA GLU A 62 18.03 3.44 -13.24
C GLU A 62 16.77 2.58 -13.11
N HIS A 63 15.60 3.14 -13.41
CA HIS A 63 14.34 2.40 -13.41
C HIS A 63 14.32 1.31 -14.49
N GLU A 64 14.79 1.60 -15.71
CA GLU A 64 14.92 0.62 -16.78
C GLU A 64 15.91 -0.50 -16.42
N ARG A 65 17.04 -0.17 -15.78
CA ARG A 65 17.97 -1.18 -15.28
C ARG A 65 17.34 -2.08 -14.23
N GLN A 66 16.59 -1.51 -13.28
CA GLN A 66 15.88 -2.28 -12.26
C GLN A 66 14.80 -3.17 -12.88
N GLN A 67 14.00 -2.65 -13.82
CA GLN A 67 13.00 -3.44 -14.52
C GLN A 67 13.63 -4.60 -15.30
N ASN A 68 14.74 -4.37 -16.01
CA ASN A 68 15.45 -5.44 -16.71
C ASN A 68 16.02 -6.48 -15.73
N ALA A 69 16.58 -6.05 -14.61
CA ALA A 69 17.08 -6.97 -13.58
C ALA A 69 15.96 -7.83 -12.96
N PHE A 70 14.78 -7.24 -12.72
CA PHE A 70 13.61 -8.00 -12.26
C PHE A 70 13.11 -8.98 -13.33
N GLN A 71 13.10 -8.56 -14.59
CA GLN A 71 12.70 -9.43 -15.70
C GLN A 71 13.65 -10.62 -15.85
N ASP A 72 14.96 -10.40 -15.77
CA ASP A 72 15.98 -11.46 -15.79
C ASP A 72 15.82 -12.45 -14.60
N GLU A 73 15.41 -11.95 -13.43
CA GLU A 73 15.17 -12.77 -12.25
C GLU A 73 13.90 -13.62 -12.39
N ILE A 74 12.83 -13.04 -12.94
CA ILE A 74 11.58 -13.76 -13.25
C ILE A 74 11.86 -14.88 -14.28
N GLU A 75 12.60 -14.59 -15.34
CA GLU A 75 12.95 -15.58 -16.37
C GLU A 75 13.81 -16.71 -15.80
N ARG A 76 14.78 -16.39 -14.92
CA ARG A 76 15.58 -17.38 -14.21
C ARG A 76 14.73 -18.29 -13.32
N MET A 77 13.83 -17.70 -12.53
CA MET A 77 12.91 -18.45 -11.67
C MET A 77 11.97 -19.34 -12.48
N ALA A 78 11.45 -18.86 -13.61
CA ALA A 78 10.59 -19.63 -14.50
C ALA A 78 11.35 -20.83 -15.12
N LEU A 79 12.59 -20.63 -15.54
CA LEU A 79 13.43 -21.70 -16.11
C LEU A 79 13.80 -22.75 -15.06
N GLU A 80 14.09 -22.35 -13.83
CA GLU A 80 14.34 -23.28 -12.72
C GLU A 80 13.07 -24.07 -12.35
N ALA A 81 11.91 -23.41 -12.31
CA ALA A 81 10.64 -24.08 -12.06
C ALA A 81 10.32 -25.12 -13.15
N GLN A 82 10.51 -24.75 -14.43
CA GLN A 82 10.30 -25.66 -15.55
C GLN A 82 11.23 -26.88 -15.47
N LYS A 83 12.50 -26.66 -15.13
CA LYS A 83 13.47 -27.74 -14.94
C LYS A 83 13.03 -28.72 -13.85
N ARG A 84 12.59 -28.21 -12.70
CA ARG A 84 12.09 -29.05 -11.58
C ARG A 84 10.85 -29.83 -11.98
N ILE A 85 9.92 -29.22 -12.73
CA ILE A 85 8.73 -29.91 -13.23
C ILE A 85 9.16 -31.07 -14.14
N SER A 86 10.04 -30.82 -15.11
CA SER A 86 10.51 -31.87 -16.03
C SER A 86 11.29 -32.99 -15.32
N GLU A 87 12.07 -32.67 -14.29
CA GLU A 87 12.74 -33.68 -13.45
C GLU A 87 11.74 -34.58 -12.71
N VAL A 88 10.68 -33.99 -12.16
CA VAL A 88 9.60 -34.72 -11.48
C VAL A 88 8.80 -35.57 -12.46
N GLU A 89 8.46 -35.04 -13.64
CA GLU A 89 7.74 -35.77 -14.70
C GLU A 89 8.55 -37.00 -15.17
N LEU A 90 9.86 -36.84 -15.38
CA LEU A 90 10.73 -37.94 -15.77
C LEU A 90 10.82 -39.00 -14.67
N SER A 91 10.98 -38.58 -13.40
CA SER A 91 11.02 -39.51 -12.28
C SER A 91 9.69 -40.26 -12.10
N TYR A 92 8.56 -39.59 -12.34
CA TYR A 92 7.24 -40.21 -12.28
C TYR A 92 7.04 -41.22 -13.41
N ALA A 93 7.47 -40.89 -14.63
CA ALA A 93 7.41 -41.80 -15.77
C ALA A 93 8.24 -43.08 -15.53
N ASP A 94 9.46 -42.95 -15.00
CA ASP A 94 10.32 -44.09 -14.64
C ASP A 94 9.69 -44.95 -13.53
N ALA A 95 9.10 -44.33 -12.51
CA ALA A 95 8.39 -45.05 -11.45
C ALA A 95 7.18 -45.82 -11.99
N LEU A 96 6.41 -45.21 -12.91
CA LEU A 96 5.26 -45.84 -13.54
C LEU A 96 5.66 -47.04 -14.40
N GLU A 97 6.76 -46.93 -15.15
CA GLU A 97 7.27 -48.03 -15.98
C GLU A 97 7.76 -49.20 -15.12
N LYS A 98 8.48 -48.92 -14.02
CA LYS A 98 8.89 -49.94 -13.04
C LYS A 98 7.71 -50.68 -12.44
N GLU A 99 6.64 -49.97 -12.08
CA GLU A 99 5.45 -50.59 -11.50
C GLU A 99 4.68 -51.42 -12.54
N LYS A 100 4.61 -50.94 -13.79
CA LYS A 100 4.04 -51.71 -14.91
C LYS A 100 4.80 -53.02 -15.15
N LEU A 101 6.13 -52.98 -15.15
CA LEU A 101 6.98 -54.17 -15.28
C LEU A 101 6.77 -55.14 -14.12
N ARG A 102 6.64 -54.63 -12.89
CA ARG A 102 6.34 -55.44 -11.71
C ARG A 102 5.00 -56.15 -11.84
N CYS A 103 3.95 -55.40 -12.16
CA CYS A 103 2.61 -55.95 -12.38
C CYS A 103 2.60 -57.00 -13.51
N GLN A 104 3.32 -56.76 -14.61
CA GLN A 104 3.45 -57.73 -15.70
C GLN A 104 4.14 -59.03 -15.26
N LYS A 105 5.21 -58.92 -14.44
CA LYS A 105 5.92 -60.07 -13.89
C LYS A 105 5.02 -60.88 -12.96
N ASP A 106 4.31 -60.20 -12.06
CA ASP A 106 3.38 -60.84 -11.10
C ASP A 106 2.22 -61.54 -11.83
N TYR A 107 1.72 -60.94 -12.91
CA TYR A 107 0.73 -61.57 -13.79
C TYR A 107 1.28 -62.83 -14.45
N LEU A 108 2.49 -62.77 -15.02
CA LEU A 108 3.11 -63.94 -15.67
C LEU A 108 3.40 -65.08 -14.69
N GLU A 109 3.88 -64.76 -13.48
CA GLU A 109 4.07 -65.74 -12.42
C GLU A 109 2.74 -66.38 -11.98
N SER A 110 1.66 -65.59 -11.93
CA SER A 110 0.32 -66.09 -11.64
C SER A 110 -0.17 -67.04 -12.73
N VAL A 111 0.05 -66.72 -14.00
CA VAL A 111 -0.29 -67.60 -15.14
C VAL A 111 0.51 -68.90 -15.07
N LYS A 112 1.84 -68.84 -14.86
CA LYS A 112 2.66 -70.05 -14.70
C LYS A 112 2.17 -70.95 -13.58
N ARG A 113 1.83 -70.36 -12.43
CA ARG A 113 1.29 -71.10 -11.28
C ARG A 113 -0.04 -71.78 -11.61
N LEU A 114 -0.89 -71.12 -12.40
CA LEU A 114 -2.15 -71.71 -12.89
C LEU A 114 -1.90 -72.85 -13.90
N GLU A 115 -0.92 -72.71 -14.79
CA GLU A 115 -0.52 -73.77 -15.73
C GLU A 115 0.07 -74.99 -15.03
N GLU A 116 0.92 -74.79 -14.01
CA GLU A 116 1.46 -75.86 -13.16
C GLU A 116 0.33 -76.59 -12.43
N GLN A 117 -0.60 -75.85 -11.80
CA GLN A 117 -1.79 -76.42 -11.18
C GLN A 117 -2.67 -77.20 -12.15
N TRP A 118 -2.76 -76.74 -13.40
CA TRP A 118 -3.50 -77.43 -14.46
C TRP A 118 -2.81 -78.72 -14.91
N LYS A 119 -1.48 -78.71 -15.07
CA LYS A 119 -0.67 -79.90 -15.38
C LYS A 119 -0.74 -80.95 -14.27
N GLU A 120 -0.60 -80.56 -13.00
CA GLU A 120 -0.75 -81.47 -11.86
C GLU A 120 -2.15 -82.13 -11.83
N LYS A 121 -3.19 -81.39 -12.20
CA LYS A 121 -4.55 -81.92 -12.31
C LYS A 121 -4.71 -82.91 -13.49
N GLN A 122 -4.01 -82.67 -14.61
CA GLN A 122 -3.99 -83.60 -15.75
C GLN A 122 -3.17 -84.87 -15.46
N GLU A 123 -2.01 -84.79 -14.83
CA GLU A 123 -1.20 -85.96 -14.47
C GLU A 123 -1.91 -86.86 -13.44
N LYS A 124 -2.65 -86.26 -12.50
CA LYS A 124 -3.54 -86.99 -11.59
C LYS A 124 -4.74 -87.64 -12.30
N HIS A 125 -5.15 -87.18 -13.48
CA HIS A 125 -6.17 -87.81 -14.33
C HIS A 125 -5.59 -88.83 -15.33
N GLY A 126 -4.30 -88.74 -15.69
CA GLY A 126 -3.64 -89.60 -16.69
C GLY A 126 -3.17 -90.97 -16.18
N HIS A 127 -3.16 -91.20 -14.86
CA HIS A 127 -2.71 -92.46 -14.24
C HIS A 127 -3.85 -93.33 -13.66
N GLY A 128 -5.03 -93.31 -14.30
CA GLY A 128 -6.21 -94.13 -13.98
C GLY A 128 -6.59 -95.16 -15.05
N LYS A 129 -5.65 -96.09 -15.37
CA LYS A 129 -5.79 -97.42 -16.03
C LYS A 129 -6.73 -97.58 -17.25
N VAL A 130 -6.15 -97.93 -18.41
CA VAL A 130 -6.58 -99.11 -19.20
C VAL A 130 -5.35 -99.79 -19.82
N LYS A 131 -4.97 -100.98 -19.30
CA LYS A 131 -4.11 -101.94 -20.00
C LYS A 131 -4.89 -103.26 -20.12
N LEU A 132 -5.37 -103.48 -21.34
CA LEU A 132 -5.74 -104.70 -22.05
C LEU A 132 -6.30 -105.90 -21.26
N GLY A 133 -7.56 -106.21 -21.58
CA GLY A 133 -8.12 -107.57 -21.56
C GLY A 133 -9.19 -107.67 -22.65
N GLN A 134 -9.01 -108.61 -23.58
CA GLN A 134 -9.81 -108.82 -24.79
C GLN A 134 -11.22 -109.31 -24.46
N SER A 135 -12.25 -108.86 -25.21
CA SER A 135 -13.23 -109.69 -25.95
C SER A 135 -14.52 -108.92 -26.24
N ASP A 136 -14.89 -108.98 -27.52
CA ASP A 136 -16.21 -109.07 -28.16
C ASP A 136 -17.50 -108.73 -27.40
N ASP A 137 -18.36 -108.04 -28.16
CA ASP A 137 -19.83 -108.08 -28.20
C ASP A 137 -20.68 -107.69 -26.96
N GLY A 138 -21.71 -106.89 -27.26
CA GLY A 138 -23.03 -107.07 -26.66
C GLY A 138 -23.44 -106.11 -25.55
N ILE A 139 -24.18 -105.07 -25.95
CA ILE A 139 -25.51 -104.68 -25.42
C ILE A 139 -25.73 -104.78 -23.89
N ASP A 140 -25.81 -103.59 -23.30
CA ASP A 140 -26.73 -103.09 -22.28
C ASP A 140 -27.02 -103.82 -20.94
N GLN A 141 -26.99 -102.96 -19.91
CA GLN A 141 -27.58 -103.01 -18.56
C GLN A 141 -26.91 -103.88 -17.47
N LYS A 142 -26.22 -103.20 -16.53
CA LYS A 142 -26.71 -103.03 -15.14
C LYS A 142 -25.79 -102.19 -14.23
N SER A 143 -26.42 -101.21 -13.58
CA SER A 143 -26.32 -100.78 -12.17
C SER A 143 -24.95 -100.49 -11.50
N ASN A 144 -24.85 -99.21 -11.10
CA ASN A 144 -24.38 -98.68 -9.82
C ASN A 144 -22.90 -98.79 -9.41
N GLY A 145 -22.25 -97.62 -9.43
CA GLY A 145 -21.73 -97.00 -8.20
C GLY A 145 -20.23 -96.74 -8.16
N VAL A 146 -19.81 -95.49 -8.38
CA VAL A 146 -18.49 -94.94 -7.95
C VAL A 146 -18.68 -93.46 -7.52
N PRO A 147 -17.99 -92.98 -6.45
CA PRO A 147 -18.46 -91.98 -5.47
C PRO A 147 -18.16 -90.50 -5.83
N PRO A 148 -18.68 -89.53 -5.03
CA PRO A 148 -18.53 -88.10 -5.29
C PRO A 148 -17.12 -87.60 -4.94
N VAL A 149 -16.51 -86.83 -5.83
CA VAL A 149 -15.23 -86.15 -5.61
C VAL A 149 -15.44 -84.99 -4.63
N LEU A 150 -15.06 -85.22 -3.37
CA LEU A 150 -15.01 -84.24 -2.29
C LEU A 150 -13.74 -83.38 -2.42
N PHE A 151 -13.90 -82.07 -2.68
CA PHE A 151 -12.84 -81.08 -2.42
C PHE A 151 -12.67 -80.92 -0.91
N ALA A 152 -11.43 -80.83 -0.42
CA ALA A 152 -11.16 -80.58 1.00
C ALA A 152 -11.82 -79.23 1.42
N PRO A 153 -12.70 -79.20 2.44
CA PRO A 153 -13.48 -78.00 2.80
C PRO A 153 -12.63 -76.75 3.11
N GLY A 154 -11.38 -76.95 3.55
CA GLY A 154 -10.46 -75.86 3.91
C GLY A 154 -9.89 -75.06 2.73
N GLU A 155 -9.67 -75.69 1.58
CA GLU A 155 -9.07 -75.00 0.41
C GLU A 155 -10.08 -74.11 -0.31
N VAL A 156 -11.32 -74.59 -0.44
CA VAL A 156 -12.42 -73.80 -1.02
C VAL A 156 -12.75 -72.59 -0.13
N ALA A 157 -12.70 -72.77 1.20
CA ALA A 157 -12.90 -71.68 2.15
C ALA A 157 -11.78 -70.61 2.05
N ALA A 158 -10.51 -71.04 1.94
CA ALA A 158 -9.37 -70.13 1.82
C ALA A 158 -9.39 -69.32 0.50
N ILE A 159 -9.77 -69.95 -0.62
CA ILE A 159 -9.92 -69.25 -1.92
C ILE A 159 -11.08 -68.26 -1.86
N LYS A 160 -12.22 -68.64 -1.26
CA LYS A 160 -13.37 -67.76 -1.09
C LYS A 160 -13.04 -66.53 -0.23
N GLN A 161 -12.24 -66.70 0.82
CA GLN A 161 -11.77 -65.61 1.67
C GLN A 161 -10.80 -64.67 0.92
N LYS A 162 -9.84 -65.22 0.15
CA LYS A 162 -8.94 -64.39 -0.67
C LYS A 162 -9.71 -63.60 -1.73
N LEU A 163 -10.69 -64.21 -2.38
CA LEU A 163 -11.54 -63.52 -3.35
C LEU A 163 -12.35 -62.39 -2.71
N GLN A 164 -12.89 -62.60 -1.50
CA GLN A 164 -13.59 -61.55 -0.76
C GLN A 164 -12.66 -60.38 -0.39
N ASN A 165 -11.43 -60.67 0.04
CA ASN A 165 -10.44 -59.63 0.34
C ASN A 165 -10.06 -58.83 -0.90
N GLU A 166 -9.85 -59.50 -2.04
CA GLU A 166 -9.54 -58.84 -3.32
C GLU A 166 -10.70 -57.96 -3.81
N ILE A 167 -11.95 -58.41 -3.64
CA ILE A 167 -13.14 -57.60 -3.95
C ILE A 167 -13.22 -56.36 -3.07
N LEU A 168 -12.88 -56.47 -1.78
CA LEU A 168 -12.86 -55.32 -0.87
C LEU A 168 -11.76 -54.32 -1.24
N LEU A 169 -10.57 -54.81 -1.59
CA LEU A 169 -9.46 -53.97 -2.05
C LEU A 169 -9.81 -53.24 -3.36
N ARG A 170 -10.43 -53.92 -4.32
CA ARG A 170 -10.93 -53.27 -5.55
C ARG A 170 -11.96 -52.19 -5.28
N LYS A 171 -12.92 -52.44 -4.38
CA LYS A 171 -13.91 -51.42 -4.00
C LYS A 171 -13.27 -50.21 -3.33
N ALA A 172 -12.23 -50.41 -2.52
CA ALA A 172 -11.48 -49.31 -1.91
C ALA A 172 -10.71 -48.50 -2.97
N ALA A 173 -10.06 -49.18 -3.92
CA ALA A 173 -9.36 -48.53 -5.03
C ALA A 173 -10.32 -47.75 -5.94
N ASP A 174 -11.49 -48.31 -6.25
CA ASP A 174 -12.52 -47.64 -7.06
C ASP A 174 -13.03 -46.37 -6.36
N ALA A 175 -13.24 -46.42 -5.04
CA ALA A 175 -13.63 -45.25 -4.24
C ALA A 175 -12.54 -44.16 -4.22
N GLU A 176 -11.27 -44.56 -4.16
CA GLU A 176 -10.14 -43.64 -4.20
C GLU A 176 -9.98 -42.98 -5.59
N ILE A 177 -10.17 -43.76 -6.66
CA ILE A 177 -10.22 -43.25 -8.04
C ILE A 177 -11.36 -42.23 -8.19
N ASP A 178 -12.54 -42.49 -7.65
CA ASP A 178 -13.67 -41.57 -7.75
C ASP A 178 -13.44 -40.30 -6.92
N ASN A 179 -12.82 -40.39 -5.75
CA ASN A 179 -12.37 -39.22 -4.98
C ASN A 179 -11.35 -38.37 -5.75
N LEU A 180 -10.35 -39.00 -6.39
CA LEU A 180 -9.36 -38.30 -7.21
C LEU A 180 -10.01 -37.64 -8.43
N LYS A 181 -10.99 -38.27 -9.07
CA LYS A 181 -11.78 -37.66 -10.16
C LYS A 181 -12.56 -36.43 -9.67
N SER A 182 -13.21 -36.52 -8.50
CA SER A 182 -13.92 -35.38 -7.92
C SER A 182 -12.98 -34.21 -7.61
N GLN A 183 -11.80 -34.48 -7.07
CA GLN A 183 -10.77 -33.46 -6.85
C GLN A 183 -10.29 -32.84 -8.16
N LEU A 184 -10.05 -33.64 -9.21
CA LEU A 184 -9.65 -33.15 -10.52
C LEU A 184 -10.69 -32.22 -11.15
N ILE A 185 -11.98 -32.54 -11.00
CA ILE A 185 -13.08 -31.69 -11.48
C ILE A 185 -13.09 -30.36 -10.72
N HIS A 186 -12.91 -30.39 -9.39
CA HIS A 186 -12.84 -29.17 -8.57
C HIS A 186 -11.65 -28.30 -8.97
N TRP A 187 -10.46 -28.89 -9.13
CA TRP A 187 -9.27 -28.17 -9.59
C TRP A 187 -9.50 -27.51 -10.95
N LYS A 188 -10.06 -28.23 -11.93
CA LYS A 188 -10.40 -27.65 -13.24
C LYS A 188 -11.37 -26.47 -13.13
N GLN A 189 -12.38 -26.56 -12.27
CA GLN A 189 -13.32 -25.44 -12.04
C GLN A 189 -12.59 -24.22 -11.44
N THR A 190 -11.75 -24.43 -10.42
CA THR A 190 -10.96 -23.33 -9.83
C THR A 190 -9.97 -22.71 -10.80
N GLU A 191 -9.36 -23.52 -11.68
CA GLU A 191 -8.46 -23.06 -12.73
C GLU A 191 -9.21 -22.21 -13.77
N THR A 192 -10.39 -22.66 -14.20
CA THR A 192 -11.22 -21.86 -15.12
C THR A 192 -11.68 -20.53 -14.50
N ALA A 193 -12.00 -20.51 -13.20
CA ALA A 193 -12.36 -19.28 -12.48
C ALA A 193 -11.17 -18.31 -12.38
N ARG A 194 -9.99 -18.81 -12.01
CA ARG A 194 -8.74 -18.03 -11.99
C ARG A 194 -8.36 -17.49 -13.37
N ASN A 195 -8.52 -18.29 -14.42
CA ASN A 195 -8.26 -17.86 -15.78
C ASN A 195 -9.25 -16.77 -16.25
N ALA A 196 -10.52 -16.85 -15.82
CA ALA A 196 -11.50 -15.79 -16.08
C ALA A 196 -11.15 -14.49 -15.34
N GLU A 197 -10.66 -14.56 -14.11
CA GLU A 197 -10.16 -13.39 -13.37
C GLU A 197 -8.92 -12.79 -14.02
N LEU A 198 -7.94 -13.62 -14.43
CA LEU A 198 -6.76 -13.16 -15.16
C LEU A 198 -7.13 -12.45 -16.46
N LEU A 199 -8.13 -12.95 -17.19
CA LEU A 199 -8.62 -12.31 -18.42
C LEU A 199 -9.25 -10.94 -18.12
N LYS A 200 -10.01 -10.81 -17.03
CA LYS A 200 -10.56 -9.52 -16.58
C LYS A 200 -9.46 -8.53 -16.20
N LEU A 201 -8.45 -8.98 -15.45
CA LEU A 201 -7.30 -8.16 -15.05
C LEU A 201 -6.52 -7.67 -16.27
N ARG A 202 -6.28 -8.54 -17.26
CA ARG A 202 -5.62 -8.15 -18.53
C ARG A 202 -6.42 -7.09 -19.28
N LYS A 203 -7.74 -7.24 -19.37
CA LYS A 203 -8.60 -6.25 -20.02
C LYS A 203 -8.55 -4.90 -19.31
N MET A 204 -8.62 -4.88 -17.98
CA MET A 204 -8.48 -3.62 -17.23
C MET A 204 -7.12 -2.96 -17.43
N LEU A 205 -6.04 -3.75 -17.51
CA LEU A 205 -4.71 -3.22 -17.78
C LEU A 205 -4.61 -2.60 -19.20
N GLU A 206 -5.23 -3.23 -20.20
CA GLU A 206 -5.32 -2.68 -21.56
C GLU A 206 -6.14 -1.38 -21.60
N ASP A 207 -7.26 -1.32 -20.88
CA ASP A 207 -8.10 -0.12 -20.77
C ASP A 207 -7.33 1.04 -20.11
N GLU A 208 -6.57 0.77 -19.04
CA GLU A 208 -5.70 1.75 -18.36
C GLU A 208 -4.55 2.21 -19.27
N ALA A 209 -3.93 1.31 -20.03
CA ALA A 209 -2.89 1.66 -21.00
C ALA A 209 -3.42 2.57 -22.11
N CYS A 210 -4.65 2.33 -22.59
CA CYS A 210 -5.32 3.19 -23.56
C CYS A 210 -5.62 4.58 -22.99
N GLN A 211 -6.06 4.67 -21.73
CA GLN A 211 -6.29 5.95 -21.06
C GLN A 211 -4.99 6.72 -20.87
N LYS A 212 -3.92 6.04 -20.46
CA LYS A 212 -2.58 6.64 -20.32
C LYS A 212 -2.11 7.25 -21.65
N ALA A 213 -2.25 6.53 -22.77
CA ALA A 213 -1.85 7.03 -24.08
C ALA A 213 -2.61 8.31 -24.48
N LYS A 214 -3.92 8.38 -24.18
CA LYS A 214 -4.73 9.59 -24.43
C LYS A 214 -4.26 10.78 -23.60
N LEU A 215 -3.95 10.56 -22.33
CA LEU A 215 -3.43 11.59 -21.44
C LEU A 215 -2.04 12.07 -21.89
N GLU A 216 -1.19 11.18 -22.37
CA GLU A 216 0.11 11.53 -22.94
C GLU A 216 -0.03 12.40 -24.21
N GLU A 217 -0.97 12.08 -25.10
CA GLU A 217 -1.28 12.90 -26.28
C GLU A 217 -1.83 14.29 -25.90
N GLU A 218 -2.70 14.37 -24.89
CA GLU A 218 -3.20 15.65 -24.36
C GLU A 218 -2.06 16.49 -23.75
N ILE A 219 -1.14 15.86 -23.01
CA ILE A 219 0.04 16.53 -22.46
C ILE A 219 0.92 17.08 -23.59
N GLU A 220 1.15 16.32 -24.66
CA GLU A 220 1.96 16.75 -25.80
C GLU A 220 1.31 17.93 -26.54
N MET A 221 -0.01 17.91 -26.71
CA MET A 221 -0.75 19.05 -27.26
C MET A 221 -0.65 20.29 -26.37
N LEU A 222 -0.82 20.14 -25.06
CA LEU A 222 -0.73 21.26 -24.10
C LEU A 222 0.69 21.85 -24.07
N GLN A 223 1.73 21.01 -24.15
CA GLN A 223 3.11 21.45 -24.26
C GLN A 223 3.35 22.25 -25.55
N SER A 224 2.82 21.79 -26.67
CA SER A 224 2.90 22.49 -27.96
C SER A 224 2.20 23.85 -27.93
N GLN A 225 1.02 23.93 -27.30
CA GLN A 225 0.30 25.19 -27.11
C GLN A 225 1.05 26.16 -26.19
N LEU A 226 1.65 25.66 -25.10
CA LEU A 226 2.44 26.47 -24.19
C LEU A 226 3.68 27.07 -24.88
N LEU A 227 4.36 26.25 -25.70
CA LEU A 227 5.48 26.68 -26.55
C LEU A 227 5.06 27.80 -27.50
N GLN A 228 3.90 27.68 -28.13
CA GLN A 228 3.39 28.69 -29.04
C GLN A 228 3.04 30.01 -28.33
N ILE A 229 2.37 29.94 -27.18
CA ILE A 229 2.08 31.13 -26.34
C ILE A 229 3.38 31.80 -25.88
N SER A 230 4.40 31.00 -25.52
CA SER A 230 5.70 31.55 -25.10
C SER A 230 6.42 32.27 -26.25
N PHE A 231 6.31 31.74 -27.48
CA PHE A 231 6.88 32.34 -28.68
C PHE A 231 6.19 33.66 -29.03
N GLU A 232 4.85 33.69 -28.99
CA GLU A 232 4.04 34.90 -29.24
C GLU A 232 4.28 35.99 -28.18
N ALA A 233 4.47 35.61 -26.92
CA ALA A 233 4.82 36.53 -25.84
C ALA A 233 6.22 37.14 -26.02
N ASP A 234 7.19 36.35 -26.49
CA ASP A 234 8.56 36.81 -26.78
C ASP A 234 8.61 37.72 -28.01
N GLU A 235 7.82 37.42 -29.05
CA GLU A 235 7.68 38.27 -30.23
C GLU A 235 7.02 39.61 -29.87
N SER A 236 5.98 39.57 -29.04
CA SER A 236 5.32 40.77 -28.50
C SER A 236 6.26 41.64 -27.66
N ARG A 237 7.16 41.03 -26.87
CA ARG A 237 8.21 41.75 -26.13
C ARG A 237 9.21 42.43 -27.07
N ARG A 238 9.68 41.72 -28.11
CA ARG A 238 10.63 42.30 -29.10
C ARG A 238 10.03 43.44 -29.90
N ASN A 239 8.72 43.38 -30.19
CA ASN A 239 8.01 44.45 -30.90
C ASN A 239 7.79 45.70 -30.02
N LEU A 240 7.59 45.54 -28.71
CA LEU A 240 7.50 46.65 -27.76
C LEU A 240 8.85 47.38 -27.57
N ASP A 241 9.97 46.65 -27.57
CA ASP A 241 11.31 47.25 -27.50
C ASP A 241 11.70 48.03 -28.77
N ARG A 242 11.07 47.75 -29.92
CA ARG A 242 11.29 48.48 -31.18
C ARG A 242 10.48 49.77 -31.31
N GLY A 243 9.49 50.01 -30.45
CA GLY A 243 8.50 51.09 -30.57
C GLY A 243 8.84 52.42 -29.90
N MET A 244 10.01 52.56 -29.26
CA MET A 244 10.44 53.81 -28.61
C MET A 244 11.24 54.68 -29.60
N GLY A 245 10.54 55.26 -30.58
CA GLY A 245 11.15 56.16 -31.56
C GLY A 245 10.16 56.83 -32.52
N GLY A 246 9.52 57.92 -32.06
CA GLY A 246 9.11 59.04 -32.92
C GLY A 246 7.72 59.05 -33.58
N ASN A 247 6.93 60.06 -33.20
CA ASN A 247 5.88 60.81 -33.92
C ASN A 247 4.57 60.13 -34.40
N THR A 248 3.45 60.63 -33.85
CA THR A 248 2.07 60.69 -34.43
C THR A 248 2.02 61.56 -35.70
N PRO A 249 0.98 61.54 -36.60
CA PRO A 249 -0.45 61.22 -36.36
C PRO A 249 -1.25 60.57 -37.54
N SER A 250 -2.57 60.36 -37.32
CA SER A 250 -3.70 60.47 -38.30
C SER A 250 -4.43 59.21 -38.84
N SER A 251 -5.70 59.10 -38.43
CA SER A 251 -6.95 58.93 -39.22
C SER A 251 -7.27 57.67 -40.07
N MET A 252 -8.51 57.21 -39.83
CA MET A 252 -9.52 56.65 -40.75
C MET A 252 -9.57 55.15 -41.07
N ASP A 253 -10.63 54.54 -40.52
CA ASP A 253 -11.65 53.68 -41.12
C ASP A 253 -11.34 52.31 -41.76
N SER A 254 -12.23 51.38 -41.35
CA SER A 254 -12.90 50.34 -42.15
C SER A 254 -12.36 48.90 -42.07
N LEU A 255 -12.99 48.07 -41.24
CA LEU A 255 -13.98 47.03 -41.62
C LEU A 255 -14.02 45.90 -40.57
N MET A 256 -15.20 45.70 -39.98
CA MET A 256 -15.54 44.58 -39.07
C MET A 256 -15.67 43.25 -39.83
N PRO A 257 -15.56 42.09 -39.14
CA PRO A 257 -16.79 41.49 -38.63
C PRO A 257 -16.70 40.98 -37.18
N GLU A 258 -17.82 41.11 -36.49
CA GLU A 258 -18.08 40.58 -35.15
C GLU A 258 -17.81 39.06 -35.07
N VAL A 259 -16.94 38.65 -34.13
CA VAL A 259 -16.94 37.29 -33.57
C VAL A 259 -16.88 37.41 -32.06
N LYS A 260 -17.89 36.84 -31.41
CA LYS A 260 -18.12 36.82 -29.96
C LYS A 260 -16.83 36.49 -29.20
N HIS A 261 -16.40 37.42 -28.34
CA HIS A 261 -15.43 37.14 -27.29
C HIS A 261 -16.03 36.16 -26.27
N GLN A 262 -15.66 34.89 -26.38
CA GLN A 262 -15.76 33.94 -25.28
C GLN A 262 -14.37 33.82 -24.66
N GLN A 263 -14.23 34.39 -23.46
CA GLN A 263 -13.00 34.37 -22.66
C GLN A 263 -12.59 32.93 -22.37
N LEU A 264 -11.42 32.52 -22.87
CA LEU A 264 -10.72 31.33 -22.41
C LEU A 264 -9.92 31.72 -21.15
N ARG A 265 -10.38 31.25 -19.99
CA ARG A 265 -9.66 31.27 -18.70
C ARG A 265 -9.48 29.84 -18.21
N ASP A 266 -8.28 29.58 -17.70
CA ASP A 266 -7.88 28.60 -16.69
C ASP A 266 -8.26 27.12 -16.88
N SER A 267 -7.30 26.32 -17.37
CA SER A 267 -7.36 24.85 -17.42
C SER A 267 -6.85 24.16 -16.14
N GLY A 268 -6.70 24.89 -15.03
CA GLY A 268 -6.54 24.32 -13.67
C GLY A 268 -7.84 24.23 -12.88
N ASP A 269 -8.94 24.70 -13.46
CA ASP A 269 -10.26 24.81 -12.84
C ASP A 269 -11.21 23.67 -13.23
N GLY A 270 -10.81 22.71 -14.07
CA GLY A 270 -11.72 21.66 -14.55
C GLY A 270 -12.22 20.69 -13.46
N GLU A 271 -11.31 20.16 -12.63
CA GLU A 271 -11.65 19.29 -11.49
C GLU A 271 -12.21 20.09 -10.30
N LYS A 272 -11.69 21.30 -10.09
CA LYS A 272 -12.22 22.22 -9.08
C LYS A 272 -13.65 22.65 -9.41
N ALA A 273 -13.93 22.94 -10.68
CA ALA A 273 -15.26 23.33 -11.15
C ALA A 273 -16.24 22.16 -11.15
N SER A 274 -15.82 20.92 -11.37
CA SER A 274 -16.72 19.76 -11.27
C SER A 274 -17.07 19.43 -9.80
N VAL A 275 -16.12 19.57 -8.87
CA VAL A 275 -16.34 19.42 -7.43
C VAL A 275 -17.19 20.56 -6.85
N VAL A 276 -16.91 21.81 -7.21
CA VAL A 276 -17.72 22.98 -6.83
C VAL A 276 -19.13 22.89 -7.43
N LYS A 277 -19.27 22.43 -8.69
CA LYS A 277 -20.58 22.15 -9.29
C LYS A 277 -21.34 21.05 -8.55
N LEU A 278 -20.68 20.05 -7.97
CA LEU A 278 -21.35 19.00 -7.19
C LEU A 278 -21.96 19.55 -5.89
N PHE A 279 -21.25 20.46 -5.22
CA PHE A 279 -21.76 21.23 -4.08
C PHE A 279 -22.99 22.06 -4.46
N GLU A 280 -22.98 22.71 -5.63
CA GLU A 280 -24.03 23.61 -6.08
C GLU A 280 -25.23 22.91 -6.74
N GLN A 281 -25.03 21.78 -7.44
CA GLN A 281 -26.06 21.12 -8.25
C GLN A 281 -26.76 19.94 -7.56
N VAL A 282 -26.04 19.14 -6.76
CA VAL A 282 -26.61 17.98 -6.04
C VAL A 282 -26.92 18.34 -4.58
N GLY A 283 -26.11 19.23 -4.00
CA GLY A 283 -26.18 19.63 -2.60
C GLY A 283 -25.50 18.59 -1.70
N LEU A 284 -24.52 19.03 -0.91
CA LEU A 284 -23.79 18.19 0.05
C LEU A 284 -24.72 17.37 0.95
N HIS A 285 -25.84 17.95 1.39
CA HIS A 285 -26.82 17.25 2.22
C HIS A 285 -27.45 16.05 1.53
N LYS A 286 -27.67 16.12 0.20
CA LYS A 286 -28.22 15.00 -0.56
C LYS A 286 -27.22 13.86 -0.64
N ILE A 287 -25.93 14.17 -0.88
CA ILE A 287 -24.86 13.16 -0.87
C ILE A 287 -24.76 12.48 0.49
N LEU A 288 -24.82 13.26 1.58
CA LEU A 288 -24.78 12.71 2.92
C LEU A 288 -26.00 11.81 3.21
N SER A 289 -27.19 12.15 2.70
CA SER A 289 -28.36 11.26 2.83
C SER A 289 -28.20 9.92 2.11
N LEU A 290 -27.39 9.85 1.05
CA LEU A 290 -27.11 8.60 0.34
C LEU A 290 -26.19 7.66 1.13
N LEU A 291 -25.47 8.14 2.14
CA LEU A 291 -24.71 7.30 3.07
C LEU A 291 -25.60 6.33 3.86
N GLU A 292 -26.89 6.68 4.01
CA GLU A 292 -27.89 5.89 4.71
C GLU A 292 -28.77 5.05 3.76
N SER A 293 -28.47 5.06 2.46
CA SER A 293 -29.21 4.27 1.46
C SER A 293 -29.24 2.79 1.84
N GLU A 294 -30.32 2.07 1.57
CA GLU A 294 -30.37 0.61 1.78
C GLU A 294 -29.56 -0.16 0.72
N ASP A 295 -29.36 0.44 -0.45
CA ASP A 295 -28.53 -0.10 -1.53
C ASP A 295 -27.04 0.04 -1.19
N ALA A 296 -26.33 -1.10 -1.17
CA ALA A 296 -24.91 -1.17 -0.82
C ALA A 296 -24.01 -0.44 -1.82
N ASP A 297 -24.29 -0.55 -3.12
CA ASP A 297 -23.50 0.12 -4.15
C ASP A 297 -23.67 1.63 -4.06
N VAL A 298 -24.91 2.10 -3.84
CA VAL A 298 -25.17 3.53 -3.62
C VAL A 298 -24.41 4.05 -2.40
N ARG A 299 -24.43 3.33 -1.27
CA ARG A 299 -23.66 3.72 -0.07
C ARG A 299 -22.16 3.77 -0.35
N ILE A 300 -21.60 2.75 -1.01
CA ILE A 300 -20.16 2.69 -1.32
C ILE A 300 -19.75 3.89 -2.19
N HIS A 301 -20.52 4.20 -3.23
CA HIS A 301 -20.23 5.34 -4.10
C HIS A 301 -20.41 6.68 -3.36
N ALA A 302 -21.42 6.82 -2.51
CA ALA A 302 -21.61 8.01 -1.69
C ALA A 302 -20.42 8.24 -0.74
N VAL A 303 -19.95 7.21 -0.06
CA VAL A 303 -18.77 7.29 0.82
C VAL A 303 -17.51 7.68 0.04
N LYS A 304 -17.30 7.13 -1.16
CA LYS A 304 -16.19 7.51 -2.05
C LYS A 304 -16.25 8.97 -2.45
N VAL A 305 -17.44 9.46 -2.82
CA VAL A 305 -17.63 10.88 -3.15
C VAL A 305 -17.28 11.74 -1.94
N VAL A 306 -17.79 11.42 -0.74
CA VAL A 306 -17.47 12.18 0.48
C VAL A 306 -15.97 12.14 0.79
N ALA A 307 -15.29 11.01 0.62
CA ALA A 307 -13.85 10.89 0.84
C ALA A 307 -13.04 11.77 -0.12
N ASN A 308 -13.42 11.78 -1.41
CA ASN A 308 -12.80 12.64 -2.42
C ASN A 308 -13.06 14.12 -2.12
N LEU A 309 -14.28 14.49 -1.74
CA LEU A 309 -14.61 15.86 -1.34
C LEU A 309 -13.80 16.30 -0.11
N ALA A 310 -13.61 15.41 0.87
CA ALA A 310 -12.84 15.69 2.07
C ALA A 310 -11.33 15.87 1.81
N ALA A 311 -10.81 15.38 0.69
CA ALA A 311 -9.41 15.60 0.31
C ALA A 311 -9.11 17.09 0.05
N GLU A 312 -10.13 17.87 -0.34
CA GLU A 312 -10.02 19.32 -0.53
C GLU A 312 -10.23 20.07 0.79
N GLU A 313 -9.21 20.79 1.25
CA GLU A 313 -9.21 21.55 2.51
C GLU A 313 -10.44 22.45 2.67
N SER A 314 -10.80 23.16 1.59
CA SER A 314 -11.95 24.11 1.56
C SER A 314 -13.33 23.46 1.76
N ASN A 315 -13.42 22.14 1.66
CA ASN A 315 -14.65 21.38 1.86
C ASN A 315 -14.72 20.72 3.25
N GLN A 316 -13.59 20.55 3.94
CA GLN A 316 -13.52 19.74 5.16
C GLN A 316 -14.44 20.28 6.25
N GLU A 317 -14.41 21.58 6.53
CA GLU A 317 -15.28 22.22 7.53
C GLU A 317 -16.76 22.11 7.12
N LYS A 318 -17.09 22.39 5.85
CA LYS A 318 -18.46 22.30 5.32
C LYS A 318 -19.04 20.89 5.44
N ILE A 319 -18.23 19.86 5.18
CA ILE A 319 -18.62 18.45 5.35
C ILE A 319 -18.95 18.16 6.81
N VAL A 320 -18.15 18.64 7.74
CA VAL A 320 -18.39 18.46 9.18
C VAL A 320 -19.63 19.22 9.65
N GLU A 321 -19.79 20.48 9.23
CA GLU A 321 -20.97 21.32 9.53
C GLU A 321 -22.27 20.69 9.01
N ALA A 322 -22.23 20.05 7.85
CA ALA A 322 -23.36 19.33 7.27
C ALA A 322 -23.65 17.97 7.93
N GLY A 323 -22.90 17.59 8.97
CA GLY A 323 -23.06 16.31 9.70
C GLY A 323 -22.32 15.12 9.10
N GLY A 324 -21.47 15.33 8.08
CA GLY A 324 -20.78 14.27 7.37
C GLY A 324 -19.84 13.45 8.25
N LEU A 325 -19.17 14.06 9.22
CA LEU A 325 -18.35 13.32 10.20
C LEU A 325 -19.19 12.32 11.00
N THR A 326 -20.36 12.73 11.48
CA THR A 326 -21.27 11.86 12.24
C THR A 326 -21.73 10.66 11.40
N SER A 327 -22.06 10.88 10.13
CA SER A 327 -22.43 9.81 9.19
C SER A 327 -21.25 8.85 8.95
N LEU A 328 -20.04 9.36 8.74
CA LEU A 328 -18.84 8.53 8.53
C LEU A 328 -18.51 7.67 9.76
N LEU A 329 -18.60 8.23 10.97
CA LEU A 329 -18.40 7.48 12.22
C LEU A 329 -19.50 6.43 12.43
N THR A 330 -20.75 6.74 12.06
CA THR A 330 -21.85 5.78 12.10
C THR A 330 -21.59 4.61 11.16
N LEU A 331 -21.10 4.87 9.95
CA LEU A 331 -20.72 3.83 8.99
C LEU A 331 -19.60 2.92 9.50
N LEU A 332 -18.57 3.46 10.16
CA LEU A 332 -17.52 2.64 10.81
C LEU A 332 -18.09 1.71 11.90
N LYS A 333 -19.23 2.08 12.50
CA LYS A 333 -19.88 1.32 13.57
C LYS A 333 -20.85 0.26 13.04
N SER A 334 -21.65 0.60 12.03
CA SER A 334 -22.80 -0.22 11.59
C SER A 334 -22.54 -1.04 10.32
N SER A 335 -21.56 -0.66 9.50
CA SER A 335 -21.26 -1.38 8.26
C SER A 335 -20.57 -2.72 8.52
N ASN A 336 -20.84 -3.69 7.65
CA ASN A 336 -20.08 -4.95 7.57
C ASN A 336 -19.20 -5.02 6.31
N ASP A 337 -19.19 -3.95 5.50
CA ASP A 337 -18.46 -3.87 4.25
C ASP A 337 -17.06 -3.27 4.48
N GLU A 338 -16.02 -4.02 4.11
CA GLU A 338 -14.63 -3.62 4.26
C GLU A 338 -14.26 -2.41 3.36
N ILE A 339 -14.87 -2.28 2.18
CA ILE A 339 -14.69 -1.11 1.30
C ILE A 339 -15.25 0.13 1.99
N VAL A 340 -16.44 0.04 2.59
CA VAL A 340 -17.04 1.15 3.34
C VAL A 340 -16.13 1.55 4.50
N HIS A 341 -15.62 0.60 5.29
CA HIS A 341 -14.68 0.89 6.37
C HIS A 341 -13.41 1.58 5.88
N ARG A 342 -12.80 1.06 4.81
CA ARG A 342 -11.59 1.64 4.20
C ARG A 342 -11.82 3.09 3.79
N VAL A 343 -12.86 3.33 3.01
CA VAL A 343 -13.10 4.65 2.41
C VAL A 343 -13.61 5.64 3.47
N ALA A 344 -14.43 5.21 4.43
CA ALA A 344 -14.85 6.05 5.55
C ALA A 344 -13.67 6.44 6.46
N ALA A 345 -12.78 5.49 6.78
CA ALA A 345 -11.55 5.79 7.51
C ALA A 345 -10.64 6.76 6.73
N GLY A 346 -10.57 6.61 5.40
CA GLY A 346 -9.85 7.54 4.52
C GLY A 346 -10.45 8.94 4.52
N ALA A 347 -11.78 9.06 4.46
CA ALA A 347 -12.47 10.34 4.58
C ALA A 347 -12.19 11.01 5.94
N ILE A 348 -12.25 10.24 7.04
CA ILE A 348 -11.93 10.74 8.38
C ILE A 348 -10.46 11.16 8.47
N ALA A 349 -9.54 10.43 7.82
CA ALA A 349 -8.14 10.83 7.76
C ALA A 349 -7.95 12.18 7.06
N ASN A 350 -8.66 12.41 5.95
CA ASN A 350 -8.65 13.70 5.25
C ASN A 350 -9.25 14.81 6.12
N LEU A 351 -10.41 14.59 6.74
CA LEU A 351 -11.05 15.56 7.66
C LEU A 351 -10.14 15.89 8.86
N ALA A 352 -9.37 14.91 9.34
CA ALA A 352 -8.42 15.09 10.44
C ALA A 352 -7.19 15.92 10.05
N MET A 353 -7.03 16.38 8.80
CA MET A 353 -5.98 17.34 8.45
C MET A 353 -6.26 18.74 9.00
N ASN A 354 -7.53 19.10 9.20
CA ASN A 354 -7.94 20.36 9.81
C ASN A 354 -8.02 20.25 11.35
N GLU A 355 -7.37 21.15 12.07
CA GLU A 355 -7.28 21.11 13.54
C GLU A 355 -8.64 21.21 14.26
N THR A 356 -9.56 22.04 13.76
CA THR A 356 -10.92 22.19 14.32
C THR A 356 -11.69 20.88 14.23
N ASN A 357 -11.57 20.18 13.10
CA ASN A 357 -12.22 18.89 12.90
C ASN A 357 -11.65 17.80 13.79
N GLN A 358 -10.34 17.84 14.10
CA GLN A 358 -9.71 16.85 14.99
C GLN A 358 -10.34 16.88 16.39
N GLU A 359 -10.65 18.07 16.94
CA GLU A 359 -11.34 18.18 18.24
C GLU A 359 -12.73 17.53 18.22
N LEU A 360 -13.47 17.70 17.12
CA LEU A 360 -14.78 17.09 16.89
C LEU A 360 -14.69 15.57 16.74
N ILE A 361 -13.73 15.07 15.95
CA ILE A 361 -13.47 13.64 15.77
C ILE A 361 -13.23 12.97 17.14
N MET A 362 -12.40 13.59 17.99
CA MET A 362 -12.16 13.08 19.34
C MET A 362 -13.43 13.12 20.20
N SER A 363 -14.19 14.22 20.16
CA SER A 363 -15.42 14.36 20.97
C SER A 363 -16.50 13.31 20.64
N GLN A 364 -16.52 12.81 19.40
CA GLN A 364 -17.47 11.80 18.94
C GLN A 364 -16.94 10.36 19.07
N GLY A 365 -15.85 10.14 19.82
CA GLY A 365 -15.28 8.81 20.06
C GLY A 365 -14.53 8.23 18.86
N GLY A 366 -13.95 9.10 18.02
CA GLY A 366 -13.27 8.71 16.78
C GLY A 366 -12.15 7.69 16.99
N ILE A 367 -11.35 7.79 18.07
CA ILE A 367 -10.28 6.81 18.34
C ILE A 367 -10.85 5.44 18.67
N SER A 368 -11.91 5.36 19.47
CA SER A 368 -12.56 4.10 19.80
C SER A 368 -13.06 3.38 18.55
N LEU A 369 -13.74 4.10 17.64
CA LEU A 369 -14.25 3.55 16.39
C LEU A 369 -13.13 3.14 15.44
N LEU A 370 -12.14 4.02 15.22
CA LEU A 370 -10.96 3.72 14.39
C LEU A 370 -10.19 2.50 14.92
N SER A 371 -9.99 2.41 16.23
CA SER A 371 -9.34 1.25 16.87
C SER A 371 -10.14 -0.03 16.68
N LEU A 372 -11.48 0.03 16.78
CA LEU A 372 -12.35 -1.12 16.55
C LEU A 372 -12.31 -1.56 15.08
N THR A 373 -12.29 -0.60 14.14
CA THR A 373 -12.12 -0.89 12.71
C THR A 373 -10.79 -1.56 12.45
N ALA A 374 -9.68 -1.06 13.02
CA ALA A 374 -8.37 -1.69 12.89
C ALA A 374 -8.33 -3.12 13.44
N ALA A 375 -8.97 -3.38 14.58
CA ALA A 375 -9.01 -4.72 15.19
C ALA A 375 -9.75 -5.77 14.35
N LYS A 376 -10.68 -5.32 13.48
CA LYS A 376 -11.49 -6.21 12.61
C LYS A 376 -10.96 -6.29 11.18
N ALA A 377 -10.17 -5.31 10.73
CA ALA A 377 -9.70 -5.22 9.36
C ALA A 377 -8.68 -6.32 9.04
N GLN A 378 -8.84 -6.96 7.89
CA GLN A 378 -7.84 -7.89 7.33
C GLN A 378 -7.05 -7.22 6.21
N ASP A 379 -7.67 -6.27 5.51
CA ASP A 379 -7.08 -5.49 4.43
C ASP A 379 -6.06 -4.45 4.94
N PRO A 380 -4.79 -4.53 4.50
CA PRO A 380 -3.76 -3.53 4.82
C PRO A 380 -4.11 -2.11 4.38
N GLN A 381 -4.88 -1.92 3.30
CA GLN A 381 -5.33 -0.57 2.92
C GLN A 381 -6.19 0.05 4.01
N THR A 382 -7.11 -0.72 4.58
CA THR A 382 -8.01 -0.25 5.65
C THR A 382 -7.19 0.16 6.87
N LEU A 383 -6.23 -0.68 7.27
CA LEU A 383 -5.29 -0.36 8.35
C LEU A 383 -4.46 0.90 8.04
N ARG A 384 -4.04 1.10 6.78
CA ARG A 384 -3.30 2.31 6.38
C ARG A 384 -4.14 3.57 6.56
N MET A 385 -5.42 3.53 6.17
CA MET A 385 -6.32 4.67 6.33
C MET A 385 -6.58 4.98 7.80
N VAL A 386 -6.82 3.95 8.62
CA VAL A 386 -7.01 4.09 10.06
C VAL A 386 -5.76 4.67 10.73
N ALA A 387 -4.57 4.11 10.45
CA ALA A 387 -3.31 4.62 10.96
C ALA A 387 -3.06 6.07 10.51
N GLY A 388 -3.43 6.42 9.28
CA GLY A 388 -3.36 7.78 8.76
C GLY A 388 -4.22 8.77 9.54
N ALA A 389 -5.47 8.40 9.85
CA ALA A 389 -6.36 9.22 10.66
C ALA A 389 -5.81 9.43 12.08
N ILE A 390 -5.40 8.36 12.76
CA ILE A 390 -4.84 8.46 14.12
C ILE A 390 -3.54 9.27 14.11
N ALA A 391 -2.68 9.09 13.09
CA ALA A 391 -1.44 9.85 12.97
C ALA A 391 -1.65 11.35 12.77
N ASN A 392 -2.72 11.77 12.09
CA ASN A 392 -3.11 13.18 11.99
C ASN A 392 -3.54 13.72 13.36
N LEU A 393 -4.38 12.97 14.09
CA LEU A 393 -4.82 13.34 15.45
C LEU A 393 -3.64 13.47 16.42
N CYS A 394 -2.65 12.57 16.34
CA CYS A 394 -1.42 12.61 17.14
C CYS A 394 -0.59 13.88 16.96
N GLY A 395 -0.79 14.65 15.88
CA GLY A 395 -0.08 15.89 15.59
C GLY A 395 -0.60 17.13 16.34
N ASN A 396 -1.70 17.01 17.09
CA ASN A 396 -2.33 18.12 17.79
C ASN A 396 -2.01 18.12 19.29
N ASP A 397 -1.36 19.19 19.74
CA ASP A 397 -0.90 19.36 21.12
C ASP A 397 -2.08 19.34 22.12
N LYS A 398 -3.26 19.86 21.73
CA LYS A 398 -4.46 19.92 22.60
C LYS A 398 -5.09 18.55 22.83
N LEU A 399 -4.85 17.58 21.93
CA LEU A 399 -5.52 16.28 21.96
C LEU A 399 -4.75 15.20 22.72
N GLN A 400 -3.52 15.49 23.14
CA GLN A 400 -2.63 14.56 23.86
C GLN A 400 -3.31 13.80 25.01
N ALA A 401 -4.02 14.51 25.89
CA ALA A 401 -4.68 13.89 27.05
C ALA A 401 -5.83 12.96 26.64
N LYS A 402 -6.63 13.36 25.64
CA LYS A 402 -7.72 12.54 25.11
C LYS A 402 -7.21 11.32 24.36
N LEU A 403 -6.18 11.49 23.52
CA LEU A 403 -5.51 10.40 22.80
C LEU A 403 -4.93 9.35 23.77
N ARG A 404 -4.35 9.79 24.88
CA ARG A 404 -3.91 8.88 25.96
C ARG A 404 -5.09 8.14 26.57
N ALA A 405 -6.15 8.86 26.96
CA ALA A 405 -7.30 8.26 27.62
C ALA A 405 -8.02 7.22 26.75
N GLU A 406 -8.17 7.51 25.45
CA GLU A 406 -8.83 6.63 24.48
C GLU A 406 -7.89 5.57 23.89
N GLY A 407 -6.60 5.58 24.25
CA GLY A 407 -5.63 4.56 23.83
C GLY A 407 -5.18 4.70 22.37
N GLY A 408 -5.09 5.91 21.83
CA GLY A 408 -4.67 6.16 20.44
C GLY A 408 -3.27 5.60 20.11
N VAL A 409 -2.32 5.69 21.05
CA VAL A 409 -0.98 5.09 20.88
C VAL A 409 -1.08 3.57 20.84
N ARG A 410 -1.86 2.95 21.74
CA ARG A 410 -2.09 1.50 21.75
C ARG A 410 -2.74 1.02 20.46
N ALA A 411 -3.66 1.79 19.90
CA ALA A 411 -4.28 1.49 18.61
C ALA A 411 -3.24 1.48 17.47
N LEU A 412 -2.33 2.46 17.42
CA LEU A 412 -1.21 2.46 16.47
C LEU A 412 -0.31 1.22 16.62
N LEU A 413 0.07 0.88 17.85
CA LEU A 413 0.89 -0.30 18.14
C LEU A 413 0.19 -1.62 17.79
N GLY A 414 -1.13 -1.70 17.94
CA GLY A 414 -1.92 -2.87 17.55
C GLY A 414 -1.83 -3.17 16.05
N MET A 415 -1.61 -2.16 15.21
CA MET A 415 -1.50 -2.33 13.75
C MET A 415 -0.11 -2.77 13.28
N VAL A 416 0.91 -2.74 14.15
CA VAL A 416 2.28 -3.16 13.80
C VAL A 416 2.34 -4.61 13.31
N GLY A 417 1.46 -5.46 13.81
CA GLY A 417 1.43 -6.89 13.49
C GLY A 417 1.18 -7.21 12.00
N CYS A 418 0.59 -6.29 11.22
CA CYS A 418 0.29 -6.55 9.81
C CYS A 418 1.54 -6.55 8.91
N ARG A 419 2.66 -5.98 9.38
CA ARG A 419 3.95 -5.90 8.68
C ARG A 419 3.93 -5.25 7.29
N HIS A 420 2.83 -4.61 6.90
CA HIS A 420 2.72 -3.93 5.61
C HIS A 420 3.46 -2.58 5.65
N PRO A 421 4.43 -2.32 4.74
CA PRO A 421 5.29 -1.12 4.81
C PRO A 421 4.54 0.20 4.91
N ASP A 422 3.46 0.37 4.13
CA ASP A 422 2.68 1.60 4.17
C ASP A 422 1.94 1.83 5.50
N VAL A 423 1.47 0.75 6.13
CA VAL A 423 0.79 0.83 7.43
C VAL A 423 1.81 1.20 8.49
N LEU A 424 2.97 0.53 8.48
CA LEU A 424 4.07 0.83 9.38
C LEU A 424 4.60 2.27 9.21
N ALA A 425 4.60 2.81 7.99
CA ALA A 425 4.96 4.20 7.74
C ALA A 425 3.97 5.19 8.40
N GLN A 426 2.67 4.91 8.34
CA GLN A 426 1.66 5.72 9.04
C GLN A 426 1.74 5.57 10.56
N VAL A 427 2.00 4.37 11.07
CA VAL A 427 2.23 4.12 12.49
C VAL A 427 3.46 4.89 12.99
N ALA A 428 4.57 4.82 12.25
CA ALA A 428 5.79 5.58 12.54
C ALA A 428 5.51 7.09 12.53
N ARG A 429 4.77 7.59 11.54
CA ARG A 429 4.35 9.00 11.47
C ARG A 429 3.54 9.42 12.69
N GLY A 430 2.56 8.62 13.11
CA GLY A 430 1.75 8.89 14.29
C GLY A 430 2.57 8.93 15.58
N ILE A 431 3.48 7.96 15.76
CA ILE A 431 4.40 7.92 16.90
C ILE A 431 5.32 9.15 16.92
N ALA A 432 5.89 9.54 15.76
CA ALA A 432 6.74 10.72 15.66
C ALA A 432 5.99 12.02 15.97
N ASN A 433 4.78 12.16 15.44
CA ASN A 433 3.91 13.29 15.72
C ASN A 433 3.60 13.38 17.23
N PHE A 434 3.20 12.26 17.83
CA PHE A 434 2.89 12.22 19.26
C PHE A 434 4.12 12.56 20.12
N ALA A 435 5.30 12.01 19.79
CA ALA A 435 6.55 12.30 20.50
C ALA A 435 6.92 13.79 20.42
N LYS A 436 6.76 14.40 19.24
CA LYS A 436 7.02 15.83 19.02
C LYS A 436 6.06 16.71 19.83
N CYS A 437 4.77 16.40 19.82
CA CYS A 437 3.74 17.11 20.58
C CYS A 437 3.95 16.98 22.10
N GLU A 438 4.21 15.77 22.57
CA GLU A 438 4.54 15.50 23.97
C GLU A 438 5.79 16.25 24.40
N SER A 439 6.83 16.25 23.57
CA SER A 439 8.06 17.00 23.85
C SER A 439 7.81 18.50 23.96
N ARG A 440 6.95 19.08 23.10
CA ARG A 440 6.58 20.50 23.17
C ARG A 440 5.84 20.82 24.47
N ALA A 441 4.87 19.99 24.85
CA ALA A 441 4.13 20.15 26.10
C ALA A 441 5.04 20.07 27.34
N SER A 442 6.02 19.15 27.33
CA SER A 442 7.01 19.07 28.41
C SER A 442 7.92 20.30 28.47
N SER A 443 8.38 20.82 27.32
CA SER A 443 9.18 22.04 27.27
C SER A 443 8.40 23.31 27.70
N GLN A 444 7.07 23.31 27.54
CA GLN A 444 6.19 24.40 27.99
C GLN A 444 5.76 24.25 29.47
N GLY A 445 6.13 23.15 30.14
CA GLY A 445 5.75 22.88 31.53
C GLY A 445 4.27 22.48 31.71
N THR A 446 3.51 22.31 30.63
CA THR A 446 2.11 21.85 30.67
C THR A 446 2.00 20.34 30.87
N LYS A 447 3.08 19.60 30.62
CA LYS A 447 3.19 18.17 30.89
C LYS A 447 4.47 17.89 31.68
N SER A 448 4.36 17.01 32.66
CA SER A 448 5.50 16.50 33.42
C SER A 448 5.31 15.01 33.63
N GLY A 449 6.41 14.25 33.63
CA GLY A 449 6.38 12.81 33.77
C GLY A 449 6.96 12.06 32.57
N ARG A 450 6.92 10.74 32.71
CA ARG A 450 7.38 9.79 31.69
C ARG A 450 6.53 9.91 30.43
N SER A 451 7.16 9.68 29.27
CA SER A 451 6.46 9.68 27.99
C SER A 451 5.38 8.60 27.93
N VAL A 452 4.20 8.96 27.43
CA VAL A 452 3.08 8.01 27.17
C VAL A 452 3.50 6.93 26.18
N LEU A 453 4.34 7.27 25.18
CA LEU A 453 4.84 6.29 24.22
C LEU A 453 5.66 5.21 24.92
N ILE A 454 6.44 5.57 25.93
CA ILE A 454 7.22 4.60 26.71
C ILE A 454 6.30 3.80 27.63
N GLU A 455 5.32 4.44 28.27
CA GLU A 455 4.33 3.77 29.13
C GLU A 455 3.45 2.77 28.37
N ASP A 456 3.02 3.09 27.16
CA ASP A 456 2.23 2.19 26.30
C ASP A 456 3.10 1.15 25.55
N GLY A 457 4.41 1.09 25.82
CA GLY A 457 5.30 0.06 25.29
C GLY A 457 5.74 0.27 23.84
N ALA A 458 5.73 1.50 23.33
CA ALA A 458 6.21 1.81 21.97
C ALA A 458 7.73 1.77 21.84
N LEU A 459 8.48 1.97 22.94
CA LEU A 459 9.94 2.11 22.91
C LEU A 459 10.67 0.93 22.23
N PRO A 460 10.37 -0.35 22.52
CA PRO A 460 11.04 -1.46 21.82
C PRO A 460 10.83 -1.43 20.31
N TRP A 461 9.61 -1.13 19.86
CA TRP A 461 9.29 -1.05 18.44
C TRP A 461 9.98 0.15 17.76
N ILE A 462 10.04 1.29 18.45
CA ILE A 462 10.77 2.48 18.01
C ILE A 462 12.26 2.14 17.85
N VAL A 463 12.90 1.53 18.84
CA VAL A 463 14.33 1.18 18.75
C VAL A 463 14.58 0.18 17.62
N GLN A 464 13.75 -0.84 17.48
CA GLN A 464 13.87 -1.85 16.42
C GLN A 464 13.76 -1.25 15.01
N ASN A 465 12.98 -0.18 14.82
CA ASN A 465 12.75 0.44 13.51
C ASN A 465 13.58 1.70 13.27
N ALA A 466 14.49 2.04 14.19
CA ALA A 466 15.34 3.23 14.08
C ALA A 466 16.26 3.18 12.86
N ASN A 467 16.72 1.99 12.46
CA ASN A 467 17.52 1.75 11.26
C ASN A 467 16.75 0.95 10.20
N ASN A 468 15.44 1.20 10.05
CA ASN A 468 14.62 0.51 9.06
C ASN A 468 15.08 0.86 7.62
N GLU A 469 15.07 -0.10 6.69
CA GLU A 469 15.47 0.13 5.29
C GLU A 469 14.53 1.11 4.57
N ALA A 470 13.24 1.06 4.87
CA ALA A 470 12.24 1.97 4.34
C ALA A 470 12.46 3.39 4.87
N SER A 471 12.88 4.28 3.96
CA SER A 471 13.15 5.70 4.25
C SER A 471 12.02 6.42 5.00
N PRO A 472 10.72 6.23 4.66
CA PRO A 472 9.62 6.88 5.39
C PRO A 472 9.54 6.44 6.86
N ILE A 473 9.67 5.14 7.14
CA ILE A 473 9.63 4.60 8.51
C ILE A 473 10.83 5.15 9.28
N ARG A 474 12.03 4.95 8.74
CA ARG A 474 13.29 5.38 9.37
C ARG A 474 13.25 6.84 9.80
N ARG A 475 12.91 7.75 8.88
CA ARG A 475 12.87 9.21 9.15
C ARG A 475 11.93 9.58 10.29
N HIS A 476 10.76 8.95 10.37
CA HIS A 476 9.80 9.22 11.45
C HIS A 476 10.30 8.66 12.79
N ILE A 477 10.88 7.46 12.80
CA ILE A 477 11.38 6.84 14.01
C ILE A 477 12.61 7.56 14.57
N GLU A 478 13.54 7.99 13.71
CA GLU A 478 14.68 8.81 14.13
C GLU A 478 14.23 10.12 14.80
N LEU A 479 13.19 10.76 14.25
CA LEU A 479 12.57 11.95 14.84
C LEU A 479 11.91 11.64 16.19
N ALA A 480 11.17 10.54 16.29
CA ALA A 480 10.52 10.10 17.52
C ALA A 480 11.55 9.85 18.63
N LEU A 481 12.63 9.11 18.33
CA LEU A 481 13.73 8.85 19.27
C LEU A 481 14.36 10.14 19.79
N CYS A 482 14.67 11.07 18.88
CA CYS A 482 15.24 12.35 19.29
C CYS A 482 14.29 13.12 20.22
N HIS A 483 12.99 13.19 19.89
CA HIS A 483 12.03 13.91 20.73
C HIS A 483 11.83 13.27 22.11
N LEU A 484 11.82 11.93 22.19
CA LEU A 484 11.77 11.23 23.47
C LEU A 484 13.01 11.50 24.32
N ALA A 485 14.19 11.49 23.69
CA ALA A 485 15.48 11.62 24.37
C ALA A 485 15.82 13.06 24.80
N GLN A 486 15.08 14.07 24.32
CA GLN A 486 15.23 15.46 24.79
C GLN A 486 14.89 15.61 26.28
N HIS A 487 14.08 14.72 26.85
CA HIS A 487 13.61 14.82 28.23
C HIS A 487 14.35 13.83 29.12
N GLU A 488 15.07 14.36 30.11
CA GLU A 488 15.94 13.57 31.00
C GLU A 488 15.19 12.44 31.72
N ILE A 489 13.89 12.65 32.03
CA ILE A 489 13.04 11.66 32.68
C ILE A 489 12.92 10.34 31.89
N ASN A 490 13.07 10.39 30.57
CA ASN A 490 13.00 9.21 29.70
C ASN A 490 14.36 8.50 29.56
N ALA A 491 15.48 9.19 29.87
CA ALA A 491 16.81 8.75 29.46
C ALA A 491 17.20 7.37 29.99
N LYS A 492 16.92 7.08 31.28
CA LYS A 492 17.25 5.79 31.90
C LYS A 492 16.57 4.61 31.19
N GLU A 493 15.30 4.75 30.85
CA GLU A 493 14.57 3.68 30.15
C GLU A 493 14.98 3.56 28.69
N MET A 494 15.25 4.70 28.04
CA MET A 494 15.78 4.71 26.68
C MET A 494 17.14 4.00 26.60
N ILE A 495 18.03 4.22 27.57
CA ILE A 495 19.30 3.49 27.70
C ILE A 495 19.04 1.99 27.87
N ASN A 496 18.20 1.60 28.83
CA ASN A 496 17.88 0.20 29.10
C ASN A 496 17.20 -0.49 27.89
N GLY A 497 16.44 0.26 27.10
CA GLY A 497 15.77 -0.21 25.89
C GLY A 497 16.66 -0.23 24.64
N GLY A 498 17.94 0.13 24.74
CA GLY A 498 18.89 0.09 23.63
C GLY A 498 18.90 1.33 22.73
N ALA A 499 18.12 2.37 23.05
CA ALA A 499 18.02 3.58 22.23
C ALA A 499 19.32 4.39 22.17
N LEU A 500 20.24 4.23 23.13
CA LEU A 500 21.51 4.96 23.14
C LEU A 500 22.33 4.69 21.86
N TRP A 501 22.40 3.44 21.41
CA TRP A 501 23.15 3.06 20.22
C TRP A 501 22.54 3.67 18.95
N GLU A 502 21.20 3.67 18.87
CA GLU A 502 20.49 4.31 17.77
C GLU A 502 20.68 5.82 17.78
N LEU A 503 20.71 6.48 18.94
CA LEU A 503 21.01 7.91 19.04
C LEU A 503 22.43 8.24 18.55
N VAL A 504 23.42 7.41 18.89
CA VAL A 504 24.81 7.55 18.39
C VAL A 504 24.88 7.30 16.88
N ARG A 505 24.13 6.33 16.34
CA ARG A 505 24.03 6.11 14.90
C ARG A 505 23.41 7.32 14.21
N ILE A 506 22.29 7.82 14.72
CA ILE A 506 21.58 8.99 14.18
C ILE A 506 22.49 10.23 14.19
N SER A 507 23.30 10.41 15.24
CA SER A 507 24.21 11.56 15.35
C SER A 507 25.35 11.55 14.31
N ARG A 508 25.59 10.41 13.66
CA ARG A 508 26.64 10.22 12.64
C ARG A 508 26.07 10.08 11.23
N ASP A 509 25.09 9.20 11.08
CA ASP A 509 24.70 8.65 9.78
C ASP A 509 23.33 9.14 9.30
N CYS A 510 22.55 9.84 10.14
CA CYS A 510 21.23 10.33 9.73
C CYS A 510 21.37 11.31 8.56
N SER A 511 20.60 11.12 7.49
CA SER A 511 20.65 11.97 6.29
C SER A 511 20.08 13.37 6.50
N ARG A 512 19.29 13.56 7.56
CA ARG A 512 18.67 14.83 7.93
C ARG A 512 19.52 15.58 8.95
N GLU A 513 20.11 16.71 8.53
CA GLU A 513 20.99 17.53 9.37
C GLU A 513 20.33 18.01 10.66
N ASP A 514 19.04 18.39 10.59
CA ASP A 514 18.29 18.87 11.74
C ASP A 514 18.14 17.78 12.82
N ILE A 515 17.86 16.54 12.41
CA ILE A 515 17.75 15.38 13.30
C ILE A 515 19.14 14.98 13.83
N ARG A 516 20.14 14.93 12.96
CA ARG A 516 21.53 14.62 13.34
C ARG A 516 22.06 15.60 14.40
N THR A 517 21.88 16.89 14.17
CA THR A 517 22.28 17.95 15.11
C THR A 517 21.51 17.85 16.43
N LEU A 518 20.22 17.47 16.38
CA LEU A 518 19.43 17.25 17.59
C LEU A 518 19.95 16.06 18.40
N ALA A 519 20.27 14.93 17.75
CA ALA A 519 20.86 13.76 18.40
C ALA A 519 22.21 14.09 19.06
N LEU A 520 23.11 14.78 18.34
CA LEU A 520 24.39 15.25 18.89
C LEU A 520 24.18 16.13 20.13
N ARG A 521 23.22 17.06 20.08
CA ARG A 521 22.87 17.92 21.22
C ARG A 521 22.39 17.09 22.42
N ILE A 522 21.52 16.12 22.20
CA ILE A 522 20.99 15.26 23.26
C ILE A 522 22.12 14.49 23.94
N LEU A 523 22.99 13.83 23.17
CA LEU A 523 24.13 13.08 23.70
C LEU A 523 25.12 13.98 24.46
N LYS A 524 25.26 15.24 24.01
CA LYS A 524 26.14 16.23 24.63
C LYS A 524 25.57 16.86 25.90
N TYR A 525 24.25 17.00 26.06
CA TYR A 525 23.69 17.78 27.18
C TYR A 525 22.85 16.97 28.16
N SER A 526 22.45 15.73 27.85
CA SER A 526 21.77 14.85 28.82
C SER A 526 22.78 14.19 29.77
N PRO A 527 22.70 14.43 31.09
CA PRO A 527 23.58 13.80 32.07
C PRO A 527 23.55 12.27 32.04
N SER A 528 22.36 11.66 31.92
CA SER A 528 22.22 10.20 31.89
C SER A 528 22.89 9.58 30.66
N PHE A 529 22.65 10.14 29.47
CA PHE A 529 23.30 9.62 28.25
C PHE A 529 24.82 9.84 28.29
N GLN A 530 25.30 10.98 28.79
CA GLN A 530 26.74 11.21 28.97
C GLN A 530 27.38 10.23 29.95
N ALA A 531 26.75 9.98 31.09
CA ALA A 531 27.28 9.06 32.09
C ALA A 531 27.42 7.65 31.51
N GLU A 532 26.44 7.21 30.73
CA GLU A 532 26.44 5.90 30.09
C GLU A 532 27.46 5.81 28.95
N LEU A 533 27.59 6.85 28.11
CA LEU A 533 28.62 6.91 27.07
C LEU A 533 30.03 6.85 27.64
N LYS A 534 30.29 7.56 28.75
CA LYS A 534 31.57 7.49 29.48
C LYS A 534 31.82 6.10 30.05
N ARG A 535 30.78 5.46 30.62
CA ARG A 535 30.85 4.08 31.14
C ARG A 535 31.23 3.09 30.04
N LEU A 536 30.68 3.25 28.84
CA LEU A 536 30.90 2.37 27.69
C LEU A 536 32.13 2.75 26.86
N ARG A 537 32.79 3.89 27.14
CA ARG A 537 33.92 4.44 26.35
C ARG A 537 33.58 4.63 24.88
N VAL A 538 32.34 5.05 24.60
CA VAL A 538 31.85 5.28 23.25
C VAL A 538 32.07 6.73 22.90
N ASP A 539 32.88 6.98 21.88
CA ASP A 539 32.93 8.27 21.23
C ASP A 539 31.68 8.45 20.37
N TYR A 540 31.20 9.68 20.21
CA TYR A 540 30.00 10.01 19.42
C TYR A 540 30.22 11.18 18.45
N GLY A 541 31.47 11.65 18.32
CA GLY A 541 31.87 12.67 17.34
C GLY A 541 32.01 14.06 17.96
#